data_AF-A0A2E1Q4U0-F1
#
_entry.id   AF-A0A2E1Q4U0-F1
#
_cell.length_a   1.000
_cell.length_b   1.000
_cell.length_c   1.000
_cell.angle_alpha   90.00
_cell.angle_beta   90.00
_cell.angle_gamma   90.00
#
_symmetry.space_group_name_H-M   'P 1'
#
loop_
_entity.id
_entity.type
_entity.pdbx_description
1 polymer ?
#
loop_
_entity_poly.entity_id
_entity_poly.type
_entity_poly.pdbx_seq_one_letter_code
_entity_poly.pdbx_strand_id
1 'polypeptide(L)'
;MSQYDLVGLHEFLAHTPEKGIRKTLIDQNLFSEAHCSLLLKVAKTCTAEDFAEHFENQSFPKVRMTNKESLLKEKFWKDCEKILKERGILQPAPTGSQKIAA
;
A
#
# COMPACT_ATOMS: atom_id res chain seq x y z
N MET A 1 5.79 14.36 -8.10
CA MET A 1 4.56 14.40 -7.28
C MET A 1 3.84 13.10 -7.55
N SER A 2 3.71 12.26 -6.53
CA SER A 2 3.03 10.98 -6.65
C SER A 2 1.57 11.20 -7.04
N GLN A 3 1.03 10.34 -7.90
CA GLN A 3 -0.35 10.44 -8.37
C GLN A 3 -1.37 10.18 -7.24
N TYR A 4 -0.93 9.54 -6.16
CA TYR A 4 -1.78 9.08 -5.06
C TYR A 4 -1.33 9.65 -3.72
N ASP A 5 -2.25 9.68 -2.77
CA ASP A 5 -1.96 9.99 -1.37
C ASP A 5 -1.32 8.78 -0.67
N LEU A 6 -0.02 8.62 -0.91
CA LEU A 6 0.77 7.51 -0.37
C LEU A 6 1.04 7.67 1.14
N VAL A 7 1.01 8.90 1.65
CA VAL A 7 1.13 9.19 3.08
C VAL A 7 -0.12 8.71 3.81
N GLY A 8 -1.31 9.09 3.33
CA GLY A 8 -2.58 8.60 3.90
C GLY A 8 -2.72 7.08 3.81
N LEU A 9 -2.26 6.47 2.72
CA LEU A 9 -2.19 5.01 2.60
C LEU A 9 -1.27 4.39 3.66
N HIS A 10 -0.06 4.93 3.85
CA HIS A 10 0.89 4.43 4.84
C HIS A 10 0.31 4.53 6.26
N GLU A 11 -0.28 5.67 6.61
CA GLU A 11 -0.94 5.85 7.91
C GLU A 11 -2.10 4.87 8.11
N PHE A 12 -2.92 4.64 7.09
CA PHE A 12 -3.97 3.63 7.13
C PHE A 12 -3.39 2.23 7.41
N LEU A 13 -2.33 1.84 6.71
CA LEU A 13 -1.69 0.53 6.88
C LEU A 13 -0.98 0.38 8.23
N ALA A 14 -0.42 1.47 8.77
CA ALA A 14 0.30 1.49 10.03
C ALA A 14 -0.64 1.49 11.24
N HIS A 15 -1.75 2.22 11.18
CA HIS A 15 -2.68 2.41 12.30
C HIS A 15 -3.90 1.48 12.28
N THR A 16 -4.26 0.90 11.14
CA THR A 16 -5.40 -0.02 11.08
C THR A 16 -5.01 -1.40 11.61
N PRO A 17 -5.82 -2.02 12.48
CA PRO A 17 -5.56 -3.37 12.97
C PRO A 17 -5.42 -4.37 11.81
N GLU A 18 -4.40 -5.24 11.87
CA GLU A 18 -4.10 -6.20 10.79
C GLU A 18 -5.30 -7.08 10.42
N LYS A 19 -6.12 -7.46 11.41
CA LYS A 19 -7.34 -8.24 11.19
C LYS A 19 -8.36 -7.49 10.32
N GLY A 20 -8.45 -6.17 10.47
CA GLY A 20 -9.29 -5.32 9.63
C GLY A 20 -8.73 -5.22 8.21
N ILE A 21 -7.43 -4.93 8.09
CA ILE A 21 -6.76 -4.82 6.79
C ILE A 21 -6.89 -6.12 5.99
N ARG A 22 -6.63 -7.28 6.62
CA ARG A 22 -6.76 -8.60 6.00
C ARG A 22 -8.18 -8.85 5.48
N LYS A 23 -9.21 -8.51 6.25
CA LYS A 23 -10.61 -8.66 5.81
C LYS A 23 -10.97 -7.74 4.63
N THR A 24 -10.36 -6.56 4.57
CA THR A 24 -10.66 -5.58 3.52
C THR A 24 -9.89 -5.85 2.22
N LEU A 25 -8.63 -6.28 2.33
CA LEU A 25 -7.73 -6.42 1.18
C LEU A 25 -7.66 -7.83 0.62
N ILE A 26 -7.76 -8.87 1.46
CA ILE A 26 -7.63 -10.25 0.96
C ILE A 26 -8.83 -10.56 0.07
N ASP A 27 -8.52 -10.96 -1.15
CA ASP A 27 -9.48 -11.39 -2.16
C ASP A 27 -9.09 -12.79 -2.64
N GLN A 28 -10.09 -13.63 -2.95
CA GLN A 28 -9.83 -15.02 -3.33
C GLN A 28 -9.08 -15.17 -4.65
N ASN A 29 -8.93 -14.09 -5.44
CA ASN A 29 -8.36 -14.15 -6.77
C ASN A 29 -7.04 -13.36 -6.89
N LEU A 30 -7.03 -12.09 -6.50
CA LEU A 30 -5.91 -11.19 -6.82
C LEU A 30 -4.95 -10.95 -5.65
N PHE A 31 -5.47 -10.88 -4.42
CA PHE A 31 -4.69 -10.41 -3.27
C PHE A 31 -4.72 -11.42 -2.13
N SER A 32 -3.66 -12.21 -2.02
CA SER A 32 -3.55 -13.28 -1.03
C SER A 32 -3.03 -12.82 0.34
N GLU A 33 -3.06 -13.71 1.34
CA GLU A 33 -2.45 -13.46 2.66
C GLU A 33 -0.97 -13.08 2.57
N ALA A 34 -0.23 -13.62 1.59
CA ALA A 34 1.18 -13.30 1.40
C ALA A 34 1.37 -11.86 0.89
N HIS A 35 0.46 -11.35 0.05
CA HIS A 35 0.48 -9.94 -0.36
C HIS A 35 0.21 -9.04 0.85
N CYS A 36 -0.85 -9.34 1.61
CA CYS A 36 -1.21 -8.54 2.77
C CYS A 36 -0.07 -8.53 3.82
N SER A 37 0.55 -9.68 4.08
CA SER A 37 1.65 -9.79 5.04
C SER A 37 2.89 -9.00 4.58
N LEU A 38 3.22 -9.04 3.29
CA LEU A 38 4.34 -8.27 2.74
C LEU A 38 4.07 -6.77 2.78
N LEU A 39 2.86 -6.34 2.39
CA LEU A 39 2.48 -4.92 2.39
C LEU A 39 2.56 -4.31 3.80
N LEU A 40 2.03 -5.03 4.80
CA LEU A 40 2.11 -4.61 6.19
C LEU A 40 3.53 -4.59 6.72
N LYS A 41 4.35 -5.58 6.33
CA LYS A 41 5.76 -5.62 6.70
C LYS A 41 6.51 -4.42 6.13
N VAL A 42 6.28 -4.09 4.86
CA VAL A 42 6.89 -2.91 4.21
C VAL A 42 6.44 -1.62 4.89
N ALA A 43 5.14 -1.41 5.07
CA ALA A 43 4.59 -0.22 5.73
C ALA A 43 5.13 -0.04 7.15
N LYS A 44 5.25 -1.12 7.94
CA LYS A 44 5.79 -1.04 9.31
C LYS A 44 7.31 -0.89 9.40
N THR A 45 8.05 -1.18 8.32
CA THR A 45 9.52 -1.10 8.33
C THR A 45 10.02 0.31 7.99
N CYS A 46 9.24 1.08 7.25
CA CYS A 46 9.67 2.35 6.69
C CYS A 46 8.83 3.52 7.19
N THR A 47 9.35 4.73 6.99
CA THR A 47 8.57 5.96 7.11
C THR A 47 7.61 6.09 5.92
N ALA A 48 6.65 7.01 6.01
CA ALA A 48 5.71 7.29 4.93
C ALA A 48 6.43 7.75 3.64
N GLU A 49 7.53 8.49 3.78
CA GLU A 49 8.34 8.97 2.65
C GLU A 49 9.06 7.83 1.92
N ASP A 50 9.76 6.96 2.66
CA ASP A 50 10.39 5.75 2.10
C ASP A 50 9.34 4.82 1.48
N PHE A 51 8.18 4.66 2.13
CA PHE A 51 7.10 3.84 1.60
C PHE A 51 6.61 4.37 0.25
N ALA A 52 6.42 5.70 0.15
CA ALA A 52 6.03 6.33 -1.10
C ALA A 52 7.07 6.09 -2.21
N GLU A 53 8.35 6.26 -1.90
CA GLU A 53 9.44 6.00 -2.84
C GLU A 53 9.44 4.53 -3.33
N HIS A 54 9.28 3.57 -2.42
CA HIS A 54 9.21 2.16 -2.76
C HIS A 54 7.99 1.81 -3.61
N PHE A 55 6.83 2.39 -3.28
CA PHE A 55 5.60 2.20 -4.03
C PHE A 55 5.73 2.71 -5.47
N GLU A 56 6.28 3.92 -5.65
CA GLU A 56 6.44 4.55 -6.97
C GLU A 56 7.49 3.86 -7.84
N ASN A 57 8.63 3.51 -7.25
CA ASN A 57 9.72 2.85 -7.96
C ASN A 57 9.52 1.33 -8.09
N GLN A 58 8.40 0.80 -7.58
CA GLN A 58 8.14 -0.63 -7.48
C GLN A 58 9.30 -1.41 -6.82
N SER A 59 9.99 -0.76 -5.90
CA SER A 59 11.15 -1.29 -5.19
C SER A 59 10.74 -1.74 -3.78
N PHE A 60 11.64 -2.35 -3.03
CA PHE A 60 11.33 -2.84 -1.69
C PHE A 60 12.37 -2.35 -0.70
N PRO A 61 11.95 -2.04 0.54
CA PRO A 61 12.89 -1.78 1.61
C PRO A 61 13.68 -3.03 1.96
N LYS A 62 14.70 -2.86 2.80
CA LYS A 62 15.51 -3.95 3.33
C LYS A 62 14.72 -4.78 4.36
N VAL A 63 13.77 -5.59 3.88
CA VAL A 63 12.92 -6.48 4.69
C VAL A 63 13.21 -7.95 4.41
N ARG A 64 13.13 -8.77 5.45
CA ARG A 64 13.23 -10.23 5.29
C ARG A 64 11.92 -10.78 4.72
N MET A 65 11.99 -11.28 3.50
CA MET A 65 10.88 -11.93 2.82
C MET A 65 10.96 -13.45 2.98
N THR A 66 9.81 -14.07 3.15
CA THR A 66 9.62 -15.52 3.05
C THR A 66 9.60 -15.94 1.59
N ASN A 67 9.72 -17.24 1.32
CA ASN A 67 9.70 -17.76 -0.04
C ASN A 67 8.41 -17.38 -0.80
N LYS A 68 7.26 -17.44 -0.11
CA LYS A 68 5.96 -17.04 -0.68
C LYS A 68 5.90 -15.58 -1.09
N GLU A 69 6.49 -14.69 -0.29
CA GLU A 69 6.55 -13.25 -0.58
C GLU A 69 7.50 -12.94 -1.73
N SER A 70 8.66 -13.62 -1.78
CA SER A 70 9.65 -13.44 -2.85
C SER A 70 9.11 -13.77 -4.24
N LEU A 71 8.23 -14.78 -4.35
CA LEU A 71 7.58 -15.18 -5.60
C LEU A 71 6.59 -14.13 -6.15
N LEU A 72 6.13 -13.19 -5.31
CA LEU A 72 5.15 -12.18 -5.69
C LEU A 72 5.77 -10.89 -6.22
N LYS A 73 7.09 -10.69 -6.00
CA LYS A 73 7.78 -9.42 -6.24
C LYS A 73 7.51 -8.77 -7.59
N GLU A 74 7.45 -9.55 -8.66
CA GLU A 74 7.28 -9.05 -10.03
C GLU A 74 5.94 -8.33 -10.26
N LYS A 75 4.89 -8.73 -9.53
CA LYS A 75 3.53 -8.18 -9.70
C LYS A 75 2.99 -7.50 -8.44
N PHE A 76 3.65 -7.71 -7.30
CA PHE A 76 3.20 -7.28 -5.99
C PHE A 76 2.70 -5.82 -5.95
N TRP A 77 3.50 -4.85 -6.40
CA TRP A 77 3.11 -3.44 -6.35
C TRP A 77 1.93 -3.12 -7.26
N LYS A 78 1.85 -3.76 -8.44
CA LYS A 78 0.73 -3.61 -9.37
C LYS A 78 -0.56 -4.21 -8.79
N ASP A 79 -0.46 -5.36 -8.14
CA ASP A 79 -1.59 -6.02 -7.49
C ASP A 79 -2.06 -5.23 -6.26
N CYS A 80 -1.13 -4.67 -5.47
CA CYS A 80 -1.43 -3.75 -4.37
C CYS A 80 -2.15 -2.50 -4.87
N GLU A 81 -1.60 -1.83 -5.89
CA GLU A 81 -2.21 -0.63 -6.45
C GLU A 81 -3.65 -0.91 -6.93
N LYS A 82 -3.83 -2.02 -7.66
CA LYS A 82 -5.14 -2.41 -8.19
C LYS A 82 -6.15 -2.63 -7.06
N ILE A 83 -5.84 -3.48 -6.07
CA ILE A 83 -6.80 -3.78 -5.00
C ILE A 83 -7.06 -2.55 -4.12
N LEU A 84 -6.04 -1.74 -3.83
CA LEU A 84 -6.19 -0.56 -2.99
C LEU A 84 -7.07 0.50 -3.66
N LYS A 85 -7.00 0.63 -4.99
CA LYS A 85 -7.94 1.44 -5.76
C LYS A 85 -9.35 0.88 -5.76
N GLU A 86 -9.50 -0.42 -6.06
CA GLU A 86 -10.81 -1.09 -6.11
C GLU A 86 -11.55 -1.01 -4.76
N ARG A 87 -10.82 -1.02 -3.64
CA ARG A 87 -11.38 -0.88 -2.29
C ARG A 87 -11.54 0.58 -1.84
N GLY A 88 -11.16 1.56 -2.66
CA GLY A 88 -11.24 2.98 -2.33
C GLY A 88 -10.28 3.43 -1.22
N ILE A 89 -9.18 2.68 -1.00
CA ILE A 89 -8.16 3.02 0.00
C ILE A 89 -7.07 3.90 -0.63
N LEU A 90 -6.64 3.58 -1.85
CA LEU A 90 -5.69 4.41 -2.58
C LEU A 90 -6.42 5.59 -3.22
N GLN A 91 -6.32 6.75 -2.56
CA GLN A 91 -6.91 8.00 -3.01
C GLN A 91 -5.93 8.76 -3.91
N PRO A 92 -6.43 9.58 -4.86
CA PRO A 92 -5.57 10.50 -5.60
C PRO A 92 -4.89 11.47 -4.63
N ALA A 93 -3.67 11.90 -4.96
CA ALA A 93 -2.98 12.91 -4.17
C ALA A 93 -3.85 14.18 -4.09
N PRO A 94 -3.90 14.88 -2.93
CA PRO A 94 -4.71 16.07 -2.79
C PRO A 94 -4.25 17.13 -3.81
N THR A 95 -5.03 17.32 -4.86
CA THR A 95 -4.90 18.44 -5.78
C THR A 95 -5.38 19.68 -5.04
N GLY A 96 -4.48 20.38 -4.36
CA GLY A 96 -4.81 21.56 -3.58
C GLY A 96 -5.53 22.62 -4.43
N SER A 97 -6.83 22.83 -4.17
CA SER A 97 -7.58 24.08 -4.38
C SER A 97 -9.02 23.95 -3.86
N GLN A 98 -9.20 23.73 -2.55
CA GLN A 98 -10.45 24.17 -1.93
C GLN A 98 -10.31 25.66 -1.65
N LYS A 99 -10.56 26.49 -2.67
CA LYS A 99 -10.92 27.88 -2.44
C LYS A 99 -12.23 27.85 -1.65
N ILE A 100 -12.14 28.01 -0.34
CA ILE A 100 -13.28 28.44 0.45
C ILE A 100 -13.66 29.82 -0.06
N ALA A 101 -14.73 29.90 -0.84
CA ALA A 101 -15.39 31.17 -1.10
C ALA A 101 -16.04 31.59 0.22
N ALA A 102 -15.40 32.55 0.89
CA ALA A 102 -16.01 33.34 1.96
C ALA A 102 -16.81 34.48 1.33
#